data_AF-A0A023ENY0-F1
#
_entry.id   AF-A0A023ENY0-F1
#
_cell.length_a   1.000
_cell.length_b   1.000
_cell.length_c   1.000
_cell.angle_alpha   90.00
_cell.angle_beta   90.00
_cell.angle_gamma   90.00
#
_symmetry.space_group_name_H-M   'P 1'
#
loop_
_entity.id
_entity.type
_entity.pdbx_description
1 polymer ?
#
loop_
_entity_poly.entity_id
_entity_poly.type
_entity_poly.pdbx_seq_one_letter_code
_entity_poly.pdbx_strand_id
1 'polypeptide(L)'
;MDDALLAVVLIALVASALAGNGEDIVNSGGPQMVRLLEEPACPRLRELCPNAGKGMEDLKALECVQNLSQEQVDALSDDCQHLIWSHTLTLMDDQNIQRLVQKGCPKHYDKFPCTAQHDPGQYLACVIDHRDLVKGNGCREFIQRLEYVAFSDYRLIGSFLKDCTRDIESLSCGRISNDNRKVSQGETISCLQNQLDRLNGDCKKGVLHLSEIQSDDVKLDRQLFLSCAVDAIRFCPSIPPGSQMVLRCLMKNRNDVTMTEHCQKQLMRREKLIAHDYKVSKGLTRACKEDIKLHHC
;
A
#
# COMPACT_ATOMS: atom_id res chain seq x y z
N MET A 1 64.68 -27.19 -23.07
CA MET A 1 63.68 -26.42 -23.82
C MET A 1 62.65 -27.43 -24.31
N ASP A 2 61.73 -27.92 -23.45
CA ASP A 2 60.62 -28.81 -23.86
C ASP A 2 59.79 -29.20 -22.62
N ASP A 3 59.14 -28.24 -21.97
CA ASP A 3 58.11 -28.52 -20.95
C ASP A 3 57.05 -27.40 -20.85
N ALA A 4 57.40 -26.17 -21.25
CA ALA A 4 56.45 -25.06 -21.30
C ALA A 4 55.53 -25.08 -22.55
N LEU A 5 55.93 -25.74 -23.64
CA LEU A 5 55.15 -25.77 -24.89
C LEU A 5 54.04 -26.84 -24.86
N LEU A 6 54.25 -27.98 -24.18
CA LEU A 6 53.23 -29.02 -24.02
C LEU A 6 52.07 -28.55 -23.11
N ALA A 7 52.35 -27.76 -22.08
CA ALA A 7 51.32 -27.24 -21.18
C ALA A 7 50.38 -26.23 -21.87
N VAL A 8 50.90 -25.39 -22.78
CA VAL A 8 50.09 -24.40 -23.50
C VAL A 8 49.18 -25.07 -24.55
N VAL A 9 49.66 -26.13 -25.21
CA VAL A 9 48.86 -26.87 -26.21
C VAL A 9 47.73 -27.69 -25.56
N LEU A 10 47.95 -28.26 -24.37
CA LEU A 10 46.90 -28.96 -23.61
C LEU A 10 45.82 -28.01 -23.07
N ILE A 11 46.19 -26.80 -22.65
CA ILE A 11 45.22 -25.78 -22.20
C ILE A 11 44.38 -25.26 -23.39
N ALA A 12 44.96 -25.10 -24.58
CA ALA A 12 44.25 -24.65 -25.78
C ALA A 12 43.28 -25.70 -26.36
N LEU A 13 43.60 -26.99 -26.24
CA LEU A 13 42.72 -28.08 -26.70
C LEU A 13 41.54 -28.34 -25.76
N VAL A 14 41.72 -28.16 -24.44
CA VAL A 14 40.60 -28.27 -23.47
C VAL A 14 39.66 -27.06 -23.57
N ALA A 15 40.19 -25.87 -23.89
CA ALA A 15 39.38 -24.66 -24.10
C ALA A 15 38.45 -24.75 -25.33
N SER A 16 38.73 -25.63 -26.30
CA SER A 16 37.93 -25.79 -27.51
C SER A 16 36.83 -26.86 -27.40
N ALA A 17 36.77 -27.62 -26.31
CA ALA A 17 35.81 -28.72 -26.11
C ALA A 17 34.62 -28.36 -25.19
N LEU A 18 34.52 -27.10 -24.73
CA LEU A 18 33.38 -26.61 -23.94
C LEU A 18 32.63 -25.46 -24.64
N ALA A 19 32.68 -25.41 -25.97
CA ALA A 19 31.72 -24.66 -26.78
C ALA A 19 30.38 -25.42 -26.82
N GLY A 20 29.72 -25.52 -25.66
CA GLY A 20 28.32 -25.88 -25.55
C GLY A 20 27.47 -24.64 -25.83
N ASN A 21 26.46 -24.81 -26.68
CA ASN A 21 25.49 -23.78 -27.07
C ASN A 21 25.03 -22.94 -25.88
N GLY A 22 25.37 -21.65 -25.90
CA GLY A 22 24.79 -20.67 -24.99
C GLY A 22 23.33 -20.46 -25.35
N GLU A 23 22.43 -21.20 -24.69
CA GLU A 23 21.09 -20.69 -24.43
C GLU A 23 21.24 -19.50 -23.48
N ASP A 24 20.76 -18.33 -23.91
CA ASP A 24 20.73 -17.10 -23.14
C ASP A 24 19.92 -17.29 -21.85
N ILE A 25 20.58 -17.72 -20.78
CA ILE A 25 20.05 -17.60 -19.42
C ILE A 25 20.14 -16.13 -19.06
N VAL A 26 19.07 -15.39 -19.38
CA VAL A 26 18.83 -14.05 -18.83
C VAL A 26 18.63 -14.20 -17.32
N ASN A 27 19.74 -14.11 -16.60
CA ASN A 27 19.78 -14.01 -15.15
C ASN A 27 19.17 -12.67 -14.75
N SER A 28 17.85 -12.67 -14.54
CA SER A 28 17.11 -11.51 -14.04
C SER A 28 17.32 -11.42 -12.54
N GLY A 29 18.40 -10.77 -12.13
CA GLY A 29 18.75 -10.49 -10.73
C GLY A 29 17.80 -9.49 -10.07
N GLY A 30 16.55 -9.90 -9.85
CA GLY A 30 15.64 -9.31 -8.88
C GLY A 30 15.25 -10.36 -7.84
N PRO A 31 14.89 -9.98 -6.60
CA PRO A 31 14.41 -10.94 -5.62
C PRO A 31 13.19 -11.67 -6.21
N GLN A 32 13.28 -12.99 -6.39
CA GLN A 32 12.11 -13.81 -6.71
C GLN A 32 11.15 -13.70 -5.53
N MET A 33 10.08 -12.92 -5.69
CA MET A 33 9.01 -12.89 -4.70
C MET A 33 8.36 -14.26 -4.64
N VAL A 34 8.25 -14.79 -3.43
CA VAL A 34 7.46 -15.99 -3.12
C VAL A 34 6.00 -15.68 -3.47
N ARG A 35 5.26 -16.63 -4.05
CA ARG A 35 3.85 -16.41 -4.39
C ARG A 35 3.05 -16.10 -3.13
N LEU A 36 2.04 -15.24 -3.23
CA LEU A 36 1.33 -14.70 -2.06
C LEU A 36 0.78 -15.77 -1.10
N LEU A 37 0.34 -16.93 -1.59
CA LEU A 37 -0.19 -18.00 -0.73
C LEU A 37 0.85 -19.03 -0.28
N GLU A 38 2.06 -18.93 -0.83
CA GLU A 38 3.22 -19.69 -0.37
C GLU A 38 3.94 -18.94 0.76
N GLU A 39 3.60 -17.66 0.99
CA GLU A 39 4.16 -16.85 2.07
C GLU A 39 3.87 -17.45 3.46
N PRO A 40 4.91 -17.72 4.27
CA PRO A 40 4.75 -18.38 5.57
C PRO A 40 4.02 -17.51 6.60
N ALA A 41 4.05 -16.18 6.43
CA ALA A 41 3.35 -15.24 7.31
C ALA A 41 1.85 -15.11 6.99
N CYS A 42 1.35 -15.77 5.93
CA CYS A 42 -0.06 -15.73 5.49
C CYS A 42 -0.77 -17.10 5.52
N PRO A 43 -0.67 -17.93 6.59
CA PRO A 43 -1.29 -19.26 6.61
C PRO A 43 -2.82 -19.20 6.52
N ARG A 44 -3.44 -18.22 7.19
CA ARG A 44 -4.90 -18.05 7.21
C ARG A 44 -5.46 -17.64 5.84
N LEU A 45 -4.70 -16.88 5.05
CA LEU A 45 -5.11 -16.50 3.70
C LEU A 45 -5.28 -17.73 2.80
N ARG A 46 -4.42 -18.73 2.94
CA ARG A 46 -4.50 -20.00 2.18
C ARG A 46 -5.79 -20.77 2.49
N GLU A 47 -6.24 -20.73 3.74
CA GLU A 47 -7.49 -21.36 4.17
C GLU A 47 -8.73 -20.61 3.67
N LEU A 48 -8.67 -19.28 3.64
CA LEU A 48 -9.76 -18.42 3.17
C LEU A 48 -9.88 -18.43 1.63
N CYS A 49 -8.78 -18.69 0.92
CA CYS A 49 -8.70 -18.72 -0.54
C CYS A 49 -8.31 -20.10 -1.12
N PRO A 50 -9.06 -21.19 -0.81
CA PRO A 50 -8.64 -22.56 -1.13
C PRO A 50 -8.69 -22.87 -2.63
N ASN A 51 -9.65 -22.31 -3.35
CA ASN A 51 -9.91 -22.63 -4.76
C ASN A 51 -8.90 -22.05 -5.73
N ALA A 52 -8.13 -21.09 -5.27
CA ALA A 52 -7.21 -20.48 -6.17
C ALA A 52 -5.96 -21.42 -6.31
N GLY A 53 -5.59 -22.27 -5.33
CA GLY A 53 -4.28 -22.92 -5.15
C GLY A 53 -3.71 -23.88 -6.21
N LYS A 54 -4.44 -24.22 -7.26
CA LYS A 54 -3.93 -25.10 -8.33
C LYS A 54 -3.22 -24.26 -9.41
N GLY A 55 -1.91 -24.03 -9.23
CA GLY A 55 -1.10 -23.28 -10.19
C GLY A 55 -1.45 -21.79 -10.26
N MET A 56 -1.71 -21.16 -9.11
CA MET A 56 -2.07 -19.74 -9.04
C MET A 56 -1.01 -18.82 -9.63
N GLU A 57 -1.50 -17.87 -10.41
CA GLU A 57 -0.85 -16.57 -10.59
C GLU A 57 -1.34 -15.66 -9.45
N ASP A 58 -0.48 -14.82 -8.88
CA ASP A 58 -0.81 -13.94 -7.73
C ASP A 58 -2.06 -13.10 -7.96
N LEU A 59 -2.39 -12.81 -9.23
CA LEU A 59 -3.64 -12.16 -9.61
C LEU A 59 -4.88 -12.88 -9.04
N LYS A 60 -4.96 -14.21 -9.12
CA LYS A 60 -6.11 -14.98 -8.59
C LYS A 60 -6.20 -14.95 -7.07
N ALA A 61 -5.04 -14.90 -6.40
CA ALA A 61 -4.96 -14.76 -4.96
C ALA A 61 -5.56 -13.42 -4.52
N LEU A 62 -5.14 -12.36 -5.20
CA LEU A 62 -5.60 -11.01 -4.94
C LEU A 62 -7.07 -10.81 -5.30
N GLU A 63 -7.58 -11.44 -6.37
CA GLU A 63 -9.01 -11.47 -6.69
C GLU A 63 -9.84 -12.12 -5.57
N CYS A 64 -9.31 -13.17 -4.93
CA CYS A 64 -9.96 -13.77 -3.77
C CYS A 64 -9.96 -12.81 -2.57
N VAL A 65 -8.83 -12.14 -2.30
CA VAL A 65 -8.71 -11.14 -1.23
C VAL A 65 -9.80 -10.07 -1.34
N GLN A 66 -10.10 -9.58 -2.55
CA GLN A 66 -11.14 -8.56 -2.77
C GLN A 66 -12.55 -9.03 -2.37
N ASN A 67 -12.76 -10.33 -2.13
CA ASN A 67 -14.05 -10.89 -1.74
C ASN A 67 -14.12 -11.33 -0.26
N LEU A 68 -13.06 -11.11 0.53
CA LEU A 68 -13.00 -11.55 1.93
C LEU A 68 -13.78 -10.60 2.83
N SER A 69 -14.76 -11.04 3.62
CA SER A 69 -15.50 -10.19 4.57
C SER A 69 -14.59 -9.34 5.47
N GLN A 70 -15.11 -8.24 6.04
CA GLN A 70 -14.32 -7.40 6.96
C GLN A 70 -13.79 -8.24 8.14
N GLU A 71 -14.61 -9.15 8.68
CA GLU A 71 -14.21 -10.05 9.77
C GLU A 71 -13.10 -11.03 9.33
N GLN A 72 -13.11 -11.46 8.06
CA GLN A 72 -12.06 -12.31 7.50
C GLN A 72 -10.75 -11.55 7.31
N VAL A 73 -10.82 -10.28 6.88
CA VAL A 73 -9.66 -9.40 6.78
C VAL A 73 -9.07 -9.09 8.16
N ASP A 74 -9.91 -8.77 9.14
CA ASP A 74 -9.49 -8.48 10.51
C ASP A 74 -8.86 -9.72 11.19
N ALA A 75 -9.21 -10.92 10.74
CA ALA A 75 -8.61 -12.17 11.20
C ALA A 75 -7.22 -12.45 10.58
N LEU A 76 -6.78 -11.69 9.58
CA LEU A 76 -5.43 -11.76 9.03
C LEU A 76 -4.47 -10.95 9.91
N SER A 77 -3.27 -11.49 10.14
CA SER A 77 -2.23 -10.77 10.86
C SER A 77 -1.80 -9.50 10.12
N ASP A 78 -1.35 -8.49 10.86
CA ASP A 78 -0.77 -7.26 10.31
C ASP A 78 0.33 -7.55 9.27
N ASP A 79 1.20 -8.53 9.54
CA ASP A 79 2.24 -8.97 8.60
C ASP A 79 1.64 -9.55 7.32
N CYS A 80 0.57 -10.35 7.43
CA CYS A 80 -0.09 -10.89 6.26
C CYS A 80 -0.82 -9.80 5.45
N GLN A 81 -1.51 -8.88 6.12
CA GLN A 81 -2.11 -7.73 5.47
C GLN A 81 -1.06 -6.87 4.75
N HIS A 82 0.12 -6.68 5.36
CA HIS A 82 1.23 -5.98 4.74
C HIS A 82 1.77 -6.72 3.52
N LEU A 83 1.89 -8.05 3.58
CA LEU A 83 2.30 -8.86 2.42
C LEU A 83 1.29 -8.75 1.28
N ILE A 84 -0.01 -8.89 1.55
CA ILE A 84 -1.05 -8.72 0.53
C ILE A 84 -0.96 -7.33 -0.10
N TRP A 85 -0.79 -6.29 0.72
CA TRP A 85 -0.61 -4.93 0.25
C TRP A 85 0.63 -4.79 -0.65
N SER A 86 1.77 -5.36 -0.24
CA SER A 86 3.04 -5.31 -0.97
C SER A 86 2.97 -6.05 -2.31
N HIS A 87 2.36 -7.24 -2.31
CA HIS A 87 2.06 -8.02 -3.51
C HIS A 87 1.14 -7.26 -4.47
N THR A 88 0.13 -6.56 -3.94
CA THR A 88 -0.75 -5.73 -4.77
C THR A 88 -0.02 -4.53 -5.36
N LEU A 89 0.79 -3.83 -4.55
CA LEU A 89 1.58 -2.67 -5.02
C LEU A 89 2.60 -3.08 -6.08
N THR A 90 3.29 -4.20 -5.88
CA THR A 90 4.18 -4.79 -6.87
C THR A 90 3.44 -5.10 -8.16
N LEU A 91 2.27 -5.74 -8.07
CA LEU A 91 1.47 -6.06 -9.25
C LEU A 91 1.11 -4.77 -10.02
N MET A 92 0.83 -3.68 -9.30
CA MET A 92 0.51 -2.36 -9.84
C MET A 92 1.70 -1.57 -10.39
N ASP A 93 2.94 -2.03 -10.23
CA ASP A 93 4.08 -1.42 -10.93
C ASP A 93 3.82 -1.46 -12.44
N ASP A 94 4.06 -0.33 -13.10
CA ASP A 94 3.75 -0.13 -14.52
C ASP A 94 4.42 -1.17 -15.42
N GLN A 95 5.67 -1.57 -15.10
CA GLN A 95 6.36 -2.61 -15.87
C GLN A 95 5.77 -3.99 -15.61
N ASN A 96 5.36 -4.28 -14.37
CA ASN A 96 4.69 -5.53 -14.03
C ASN A 96 3.33 -5.64 -14.72
N ILE A 97 2.51 -4.58 -14.70
CA ILE A 97 1.26 -4.54 -15.45
C ILE A 97 1.53 -4.71 -16.94
N GLN A 98 2.53 -4.04 -17.51
CA GLN A 98 2.86 -4.19 -18.93
C GLN A 98 3.14 -5.65 -19.30
N ARG A 99 3.95 -6.36 -18.50
CA ARG A 99 4.23 -7.80 -18.69
C ARG A 99 2.95 -8.64 -18.58
N LEU A 100 2.09 -8.34 -17.60
CA LEU A 100 0.80 -9.03 -17.41
C LEU A 100 -0.14 -8.81 -18.60
N VAL A 101 -0.25 -7.58 -19.09
CA VAL A 101 -1.06 -7.24 -20.28
C VAL A 101 -0.51 -7.91 -21.54
N GLN A 102 0.81 -7.96 -21.72
CA GLN A 102 1.42 -8.71 -22.84
C GLN A 102 1.05 -10.20 -22.79
N LYS A 103 1.06 -10.81 -21.61
CA LYS A 103 0.71 -12.22 -21.42
C LYS A 103 -0.79 -12.51 -21.54
N GLY A 104 -1.64 -11.65 -20.97
CA GLY A 104 -3.11 -11.81 -20.98
C GLY A 104 -3.80 -11.29 -22.25
N CYS A 105 -3.15 -10.38 -22.98
CA CYS A 105 -3.62 -9.79 -24.23
C CYS A 105 -2.59 -9.90 -25.38
N PRO A 106 -2.08 -11.11 -25.71
CA PRO A 106 -0.91 -11.28 -26.58
C PRO A 106 -1.09 -10.80 -28.02
N LYS A 107 -2.33 -10.64 -28.50
CA LYS A 107 -2.66 -10.17 -29.86
C LYS A 107 -3.04 -8.69 -29.93
N HIS A 108 -3.01 -8.00 -28.80
CA HIS A 108 -3.67 -6.71 -28.63
C HIS A 108 -2.88 -5.68 -27.83
N TYR A 109 -1.88 -6.11 -27.05
CA TYR A 109 -1.12 -5.23 -26.16
C TYR A 109 -0.42 -4.07 -26.91
N ASP A 110 -0.08 -4.28 -28.17
CA ASP A 110 0.56 -3.32 -29.08
C ASP A 110 -0.40 -2.21 -29.57
N LYS A 111 -1.71 -2.40 -29.39
CA LYS A 111 -2.74 -1.43 -29.82
C LYS A 111 -2.99 -0.33 -28.78
N PHE A 112 -2.52 -0.50 -27.55
CA PHE A 112 -2.71 0.50 -26.51
C PHE A 112 -1.64 1.60 -26.64
N PRO A 113 -2.01 2.88 -26.76
CA PRO A 113 -1.07 3.99 -26.82
C PRO A 113 -0.52 4.36 -25.43
N CYS A 114 -0.08 3.35 -24.67
CA CYS A 114 0.28 3.44 -23.26
C CYS A 114 1.77 3.17 -23.06
N THR A 115 2.43 3.98 -22.24
CA THR A 115 3.86 3.82 -21.92
C THR A 115 4.01 3.53 -20.44
N ALA A 116 4.72 2.45 -20.10
CA ALA A 116 5.03 2.12 -18.72
C ALA A 116 6.10 3.07 -18.20
N GLN A 117 5.84 3.68 -17.05
CA GLN A 117 6.82 4.51 -16.33
C GLN A 117 7.28 3.79 -15.06
N HIS A 118 8.01 4.48 -14.19
CA HIS A 118 8.35 3.97 -12.84
C HIS A 118 7.30 4.34 -11.78
N ASP A 119 6.25 5.06 -12.17
CA ASP A 119 5.18 5.45 -11.26
C ASP A 119 4.10 4.36 -11.24
N PRO A 120 3.67 3.85 -10.07
CA PRO A 120 2.68 2.78 -10.00
C PRO A 120 1.33 3.16 -10.63
N GLY A 121 0.85 2.29 -11.52
CA GLY A 121 -0.50 2.22 -12.05
C GLY A 121 -0.85 3.15 -13.22
N GLN A 122 0.00 4.10 -13.61
CA GLN A 122 -0.31 4.99 -14.76
C GLN A 122 -0.54 4.21 -16.05
N TYR A 123 0.25 3.17 -16.29
CA TYR A 123 0.09 2.29 -17.43
C TYR A 123 -1.26 1.56 -17.39
N LEU A 124 -1.64 1.02 -16.22
CA LEU A 124 -2.93 0.35 -16.06
C LEU A 124 -4.09 1.32 -16.30
N ALA A 125 -3.99 2.56 -15.82
CA ALA A 125 -4.96 3.64 -16.11
C ALA A 125 -5.21 3.75 -17.60
N CYS A 126 -4.12 3.91 -18.33
CA CYS A 126 -4.16 4.12 -19.75
C CYS A 126 -4.77 2.90 -20.47
N VAL A 127 -4.41 1.68 -20.07
CA VAL A 127 -4.96 0.45 -20.66
C VAL A 127 -6.47 0.33 -20.42
N ILE A 128 -6.95 0.66 -19.21
CA ILE A 128 -8.38 0.65 -18.87
C ILE A 128 -9.15 1.69 -19.69
N ASP A 129 -8.60 2.90 -19.82
CA ASP A 129 -9.19 4.00 -20.61
C ASP A 129 -9.31 3.65 -22.10
N HIS A 130 -8.41 2.80 -22.61
CA HIS A 130 -8.38 2.37 -24.01
C HIS A 130 -8.90 0.94 -24.24
N ARG A 131 -9.57 0.32 -23.26
CA ARG A 131 -10.06 -1.08 -23.35
C ARG A 131 -10.99 -1.33 -24.55
N ASP A 132 -11.62 -0.28 -25.08
CA ASP A 132 -12.51 -0.39 -26.23
C ASP A 132 -11.78 -0.57 -27.57
N LEU A 133 -10.46 -0.28 -27.65
CA LEU A 133 -9.63 -0.49 -28.84
C LEU A 133 -9.47 -1.96 -29.21
N VAL A 134 -9.67 -2.87 -28.26
CA VAL A 134 -9.52 -4.32 -28.45
C VAL A 134 -10.88 -4.98 -28.65
N LYS A 135 -10.95 -5.92 -29.60
CA LYS A 135 -12.17 -6.70 -29.89
C LYS A 135 -12.01 -8.13 -29.37
N GLY A 136 -13.06 -8.67 -28.74
CA GLY A 136 -13.08 -10.01 -28.15
C GLY A 136 -13.08 -10.00 -26.62
N ASN A 137 -13.75 -10.98 -26.03
CA ASN A 137 -14.05 -10.98 -24.59
C ASN A 137 -12.82 -11.31 -23.74
N GLY A 138 -11.88 -12.14 -24.20
CA GLY A 138 -10.76 -12.60 -23.36
C GLY A 138 -9.81 -11.50 -22.87
N CYS A 139 -9.39 -10.58 -23.74
CA CYS A 139 -8.51 -9.46 -23.33
C CYS A 139 -9.27 -8.43 -22.47
N ARG A 140 -10.53 -8.14 -22.83
CA ARG A 140 -11.38 -7.23 -22.05
C ARG A 140 -11.64 -7.77 -20.64
N GLU A 141 -11.95 -9.06 -20.52
CA GLU A 141 -12.11 -9.76 -19.25
C GLU A 141 -10.80 -9.75 -18.45
N PHE A 142 -9.65 -9.98 -19.11
CA PHE A 142 -8.35 -9.89 -18.42
C PHE A 142 -8.06 -8.48 -17.89
N ILE A 143 -8.32 -7.43 -18.66
CA ILE A 143 -8.19 -6.03 -18.21
C ILE A 143 -9.14 -5.75 -17.05
N GLN A 144 -10.38 -6.25 -17.12
CA GLN A 144 -11.36 -6.11 -16.05
C GLN A 144 -10.93 -6.83 -14.76
N ARG A 145 -10.26 -7.97 -14.86
CA ARG A 145 -9.65 -8.68 -13.72
C ARG A 145 -8.50 -7.89 -13.09
N LEU A 146 -7.63 -7.28 -13.93
CA LEU A 146 -6.59 -6.37 -13.45
C LEU A 146 -7.21 -5.15 -12.76
N GLU A 147 -8.24 -4.54 -13.35
CA GLU A 147 -8.99 -3.42 -12.76
C GLU A 147 -9.61 -3.79 -11.42
N TYR A 148 -10.15 -5.01 -11.29
CA TYR A 148 -10.75 -5.50 -10.06
C TYR A 148 -9.75 -5.65 -8.91
N VAL A 149 -8.53 -6.11 -9.21
CA VAL A 149 -7.45 -6.21 -8.21
C VAL A 149 -6.75 -4.87 -7.99
N ALA A 150 -6.75 -4.01 -9.00
CA ALA A 150 -6.12 -2.72 -8.93
C ALA A 150 -6.74 -1.84 -7.86
N PHE A 151 -5.89 -1.05 -7.22
CA PHE A 151 -6.38 -0.05 -6.28
C PHE A 151 -7.28 0.92 -7.03
N SER A 152 -8.52 1.06 -6.60
CA SER A 152 -9.49 1.98 -7.19
C SER A 152 -9.02 3.46 -7.21
N ASP A 153 -7.97 3.78 -6.45
CA ASP A 153 -7.42 5.14 -6.29
C ASP A 153 -5.88 5.24 -6.46
N TYR A 154 -5.16 4.29 -7.09
CA TYR A 154 -3.67 4.37 -7.15
C TYR A 154 -3.14 5.71 -7.71
N ARG A 155 -3.90 6.38 -8.60
CA ARG A 155 -3.57 7.71 -9.15
C ARG A 155 -3.55 8.82 -8.09
N LEU A 156 -4.40 8.70 -7.06
CA LEU A 156 -4.56 9.68 -5.98
C LEU A 156 -3.57 9.45 -4.84
N ILE A 157 -3.12 8.19 -4.67
CA ILE A 157 -2.13 7.82 -3.66
C ILE A 157 -0.70 7.90 -4.22
N GLY A 158 -0.51 8.15 -5.52
CA GLY A 158 0.80 8.11 -6.18
C GLY A 158 1.87 8.99 -5.53
N SER A 159 1.56 10.25 -5.19
CA SER A 159 2.53 11.13 -4.53
C SER A 159 2.79 10.74 -3.07
N PHE A 160 1.73 10.38 -2.33
CA PHE A 160 1.86 9.96 -0.94
C PHE A 160 2.63 8.63 -0.81
N LEU A 161 2.32 7.64 -1.66
CA LEU A 161 3.06 6.38 -1.72
C LEU A 161 4.49 6.65 -2.16
N LYS A 162 4.74 7.48 -3.17
CA LYS A 162 6.11 7.80 -3.58
C LYS A 162 6.98 8.26 -2.41
N ASP A 163 6.46 9.16 -1.57
CA ASP A 163 7.21 9.70 -0.43
C ASP A 163 7.28 8.69 0.75
N CYS A 164 6.27 7.82 0.89
CA CYS A 164 6.12 6.92 2.04
C CYS A 164 6.39 5.43 1.79
N THR A 165 6.58 4.95 0.56
CA THR A 165 6.67 3.50 0.23
C THR A 165 7.77 2.83 1.04
N ARG A 166 8.95 3.45 1.10
CA ARG A 166 10.07 2.94 1.89
C ARG A 166 9.73 2.78 3.38
N ASP A 167 9.00 3.74 3.94
CA ASP A 167 8.62 3.70 5.35
C ASP A 167 7.50 2.70 5.59
N ILE A 168 6.54 2.58 4.66
CA ILE A 168 5.47 1.59 4.71
C ILE A 168 6.05 0.17 4.70
N GLU A 169 7.04 -0.09 3.85
CA GLU A 169 7.75 -1.37 3.77
C GLU A 169 8.58 -1.64 5.03
N SER A 170 9.44 -0.70 5.43
CA SER A 170 10.33 -0.92 6.59
C SER A 170 9.61 -1.02 7.94
N LEU A 171 8.39 -0.50 8.03
CA LEU A 171 7.56 -0.54 9.24
C LEU A 171 6.40 -1.54 9.15
N SER A 172 6.30 -2.29 8.05
CA SER A 172 5.20 -3.22 7.77
C SER A 172 3.82 -2.58 7.95
N CYS A 173 3.63 -1.35 7.46
CA CYS A 173 2.41 -0.56 7.67
C CYS A 173 1.33 -0.77 6.60
N GLY A 174 1.56 -1.60 5.58
CA GLY A 174 0.55 -1.87 4.55
C GLY A 174 -0.69 -2.57 5.13
N ARG A 175 -1.89 -2.02 4.92
CA ARG A 175 -3.15 -2.57 5.44
C ARG A 175 -4.22 -2.64 4.35
N ILE A 176 -5.07 -3.67 4.38
CA ILE A 176 -6.10 -3.91 3.37
C ILE A 176 -7.50 -3.69 3.97
N SER A 177 -8.49 -3.34 3.15
CA SER A 177 -9.90 -3.25 3.56
C SER A 177 -10.78 -3.99 2.56
N ASN A 178 -11.90 -4.55 3.03
CA ASN A 178 -12.88 -5.27 2.21
C ASN A 178 -14.03 -4.39 1.72
N ASP A 179 -14.12 -3.13 2.14
CA ASP A 179 -15.06 -2.25 1.45
C ASP A 179 -14.58 -2.15 0.00
N ASN A 180 -15.43 -2.49 -0.98
CA ASN A 180 -15.14 -2.74 -2.42
C ASN A 180 -14.35 -1.64 -3.15
N ARG A 181 -13.88 -0.64 -2.43
CA ARG A 181 -12.85 0.32 -2.79
C ARG A 181 -11.97 0.61 -1.58
N LYS A 182 -10.70 0.20 -1.70
CA LYS A 182 -9.46 0.83 -1.17
C LYS A 182 -8.65 -0.12 -0.28
N VAL A 183 -7.32 -0.11 -0.50
CA VAL A 183 -6.34 -0.24 0.59
C VAL A 183 -6.88 0.51 1.79
N SER A 184 -6.73 -0.02 3.00
CA SER A 184 -7.11 0.72 4.19
C SER A 184 -6.13 1.89 4.36
N GLN A 185 -6.33 2.95 3.58
CA GLN A 185 -5.51 4.15 3.58
C GLN A 185 -5.54 4.71 5.01
N GLY A 186 -6.71 4.66 5.66
CA GLY A 186 -6.86 5.01 7.06
C GLY A 186 -5.98 4.19 8.02
N GLU A 187 -5.87 2.87 7.86
CA GLU A 187 -5.04 2.03 8.74
C GLU A 187 -3.55 2.12 8.40
N THR A 188 -3.20 2.24 7.12
CA THR A 188 -1.82 2.48 6.69
C THR A 188 -1.32 3.82 7.23
N ILE A 189 -2.10 4.89 7.06
CA ILE A 189 -1.81 6.20 7.66
C ILE A 189 -1.76 6.10 9.19
N SER A 190 -2.70 5.39 9.81
CA SER A 190 -2.72 5.18 11.27
C SER A 190 -1.40 4.56 11.76
N CYS A 191 -0.91 3.54 11.06
CA CYS A 191 0.34 2.88 11.37
C CYS A 191 1.51 3.87 11.25
N LEU A 192 1.61 4.60 10.14
CA LEU A 192 2.64 5.62 9.92
C LEU A 192 2.58 6.74 10.97
N GLN A 193 1.39 7.24 11.30
CA GLN A 193 1.17 8.24 12.36
C GLN A 193 1.67 7.78 13.73
N ASN A 194 1.54 6.49 14.05
CA ASN A 194 2.05 5.93 15.30
C ASN A 194 3.58 5.75 15.32
N GLN A 195 4.22 5.75 14.15
CA GLN A 195 5.66 5.53 13.96
C GLN A 195 6.37 6.80 13.44
N LEU A 196 5.80 7.99 13.68
CA LEU A 196 6.21 9.26 13.07
C LEU A 196 7.72 9.58 13.21
N ASP A 197 8.36 9.15 14.30
CA ASP A 197 9.78 9.37 14.55
C ASP A 197 10.72 8.46 13.75
N ARG A 198 10.19 7.37 13.20
CA ARG A 198 10.92 6.43 12.36
C ARG A 198 10.75 6.72 10.87
N LEU A 199 9.88 7.66 10.52
CA LEU A 199 9.63 8.06 9.13
C LEU A 199 10.77 8.91 8.59
N ASN A 200 11.02 8.76 7.30
CA ASN A 200 11.88 9.66 6.55
C ASN A 200 11.26 11.07 6.45
N GLY A 201 12.08 12.06 6.10
CA GLY A 201 11.67 13.47 6.13
C GLY A 201 10.48 13.81 5.24
N ASP A 202 10.38 13.21 4.04
CA ASP A 202 9.32 13.53 3.09
C ASP A 202 8.02 12.81 3.45
N CYS A 203 8.09 11.53 3.84
CA CYS A 203 6.93 10.83 4.38
C CYS A 203 6.40 11.49 5.66
N LYS A 204 7.28 11.88 6.59
CA LYS A 204 6.90 12.57 7.83
C LYS A 204 6.13 13.86 7.53
N LYS A 205 6.61 14.69 6.59
CA LYS A 205 5.89 15.90 6.14
C LYS A 205 4.53 15.55 5.55
N GLY A 206 4.46 14.54 4.69
CA GLY A 206 3.20 14.08 4.09
C GLY A 206 2.19 13.62 5.14
N VAL A 207 2.62 12.82 6.12
CA VAL A 207 1.79 12.32 7.23
C VAL A 207 1.32 13.47 8.12
N LEU A 208 2.18 14.44 8.45
CA LEU A 208 1.81 15.61 9.26
C LEU A 208 0.84 16.53 8.53
N HIS A 209 1.08 16.81 7.25
CA HIS A 209 0.18 17.61 6.42
C HIS A 209 -1.20 16.95 6.29
N LEU A 210 -1.24 15.63 6.06
CA LEU A 210 -2.49 14.89 6.03
C LEU A 210 -3.20 14.92 7.39
N SER A 211 -2.43 14.83 8.48
CA SER A 211 -2.95 14.94 9.83
C SER A 211 -3.56 16.33 10.08
N GLU A 212 -2.94 17.41 9.59
CA GLU A 212 -3.51 18.75 9.62
C GLU A 212 -4.86 18.84 8.89
N ILE A 213 -4.97 18.27 7.69
CA ILE A 213 -6.24 18.23 6.94
C ILE A 213 -7.31 17.47 7.73
N GLN A 214 -6.95 16.33 8.32
CA GLN A 214 -7.85 15.53 9.16
C GLN A 214 -8.33 16.26 10.43
N SER A 215 -7.75 17.42 10.79
CA SER A 215 -8.12 18.17 12.00
C SER A 215 -9.47 18.90 11.90
N ASP A 216 -9.98 19.10 10.67
CA ASP A 216 -11.22 19.85 10.42
C ASP A 216 -12.47 19.10 10.86
N ASP A 217 -12.49 17.82 10.60
CA ASP A 217 -13.63 16.95 10.85
C ASP A 217 -13.10 15.57 11.26
N VAL A 218 -13.58 15.09 12.40
CA VAL A 218 -13.26 13.75 12.92
C VAL A 218 -13.51 12.65 11.90
N LYS A 219 -14.48 12.80 10.99
CA LYS A 219 -14.80 11.83 9.93
C LYS A 219 -13.67 11.67 8.90
N LEU A 220 -12.80 12.68 8.75
CA LEU A 220 -11.64 12.61 7.85
C LEU A 220 -10.54 11.68 8.39
N ASP A 221 -10.50 11.46 9.70
CA ASP A 221 -9.72 10.41 10.34
C ASP A 221 -10.63 9.21 10.62
N ARG A 222 -10.80 8.35 9.61
CA ARG A 222 -11.68 7.16 9.65
C ARG A 222 -11.45 6.31 10.91
N GLN A 223 -10.19 6.10 11.29
CA GLN A 223 -9.81 5.26 12.42
C GLN A 223 -10.24 5.87 13.75
N LEU A 224 -10.03 7.19 13.91
CA LEU A 224 -10.52 7.92 15.08
C LEU A 224 -12.05 7.96 15.11
N PHE A 225 -12.69 8.27 13.99
CA PHE A 225 -14.15 8.33 13.90
C PHE A 225 -14.84 7.02 14.28
N LEU A 226 -14.38 5.89 13.75
CA LEU A 226 -14.93 4.58 14.08
C LEU A 226 -14.69 4.21 15.53
N SER A 227 -13.44 4.35 15.99
CA SER A 227 -13.05 3.94 17.35
C SER A 227 -13.75 4.77 18.43
N CYS A 228 -14.08 6.03 18.13
CA CYS A 228 -14.71 6.96 19.08
C CYS A 228 -16.21 7.15 18.86
N ALA A 229 -16.87 6.41 17.98
CA ALA A 229 -18.28 6.66 17.64
C ALA A 229 -19.21 6.56 18.86
N VAL A 230 -19.06 5.49 19.67
CA VAL A 230 -19.87 5.28 20.88
C VAL A 230 -19.54 6.31 21.96
N ASP A 231 -18.26 6.62 22.14
CA ASP A 231 -17.81 7.62 23.11
C ASP A 231 -18.28 9.03 22.75
N ALA A 232 -18.31 9.38 21.45
CA ALA A 232 -18.81 10.66 20.98
C ALA A 232 -20.30 10.82 21.29
N ILE A 233 -21.11 9.77 21.12
CA ILE A 233 -22.54 9.77 21.49
C ILE A 233 -22.70 9.97 23.00
N ARG A 234 -21.86 9.32 23.81
CA ARG A 234 -21.94 9.39 25.27
C ARG A 234 -21.50 10.73 25.84
N PHE A 235 -20.31 11.21 25.46
CA PHE A 235 -19.69 12.39 26.06
C PHE A 235 -20.05 13.70 25.37
N CYS A 236 -20.43 13.64 24.09
CA CYS A 236 -20.60 14.81 23.24
C CYS A 236 -21.99 14.90 22.55
N PRO A 237 -23.11 14.54 23.22
CA PRO A 237 -24.43 14.40 22.57
C PRO A 237 -24.97 15.70 21.96
N SER A 238 -24.56 16.86 22.50
CA SER A 238 -25.02 18.18 22.04
C SER A 238 -24.14 18.78 20.94
N ILE A 239 -23.11 18.07 20.47
CA ILE A 239 -22.19 18.55 19.44
C ILE A 239 -22.56 17.93 18.09
N PRO A 240 -22.71 18.72 17.02
CA PRO A 240 -22.97 18.18 15.69
C PRO A 240 -21.90 17.16 15.27
N PRO A 241 -22.31 15.97 14.77
CA PRO A 241 -21.39 14.89 14.42
C PRO A 241 -20.52 15.28 13.22
N GLY A 242 -19.23 14.95 13.30
CA GLY A 242 -18.27 15.29 12.25
C GLY A 242 -17.84 16.76 12.28
N SER A 243 -17.58 17.31 13.46
CA SER A 243 -16.99 18.63 13.60
C SER A 243 -15.74 18.54 14.46
N GLN A 244 -14.81 19.48 14.28
CA GLN A 244 -13.66 19.65 15.18
C GLN A 244 -14.05 19.75 16.67
N MET A 245 -15.27 20.22 16.97
CA MET A 245 -15.77 20.30 18.34
C MET A 245 -15.93 18.93 19.00
N VAL A 246 -16.24 17.89 18.22
CA VAL A 246 -16.32 16.51 18.71
C VAL A 246 -14.94 16.05 19.20
N LEU A 247 -13.89 16.24 18.40
CA LEU A 247 -12.53 15.89 18.78
C LEU A 247 -12.10 16.62 20.07
N ARG A 248 -12.42 17.91 20.19
CA ARG A 248 -12.13 18.69 21.41
C ARG A 248 -12.85 18.13 22.65
N CYS A 249 -14.12 17.77 22.50
CA CYS A 249 -14.90 17.18 23.57
C CYS A 249 -14.36 15.80 23.99
N LEU A 250 -14.02 14.95 23.03
CA LEU A 250 -13.39 13.65 23.29
C LEU A 250 -12.05 13.80 24.03
N MET A 251 -11.19 14.72 23.57
CA MET A 251 -9.90 15.02 24.24
C MET A 251 -10.05 15.48 25.69
N LYS A 252 -11.11 16.23 25.99
CA LYS A 252 -11.43 16.68 27.36
C LYS A 252 -11.81 15.52 28.28
N ASN A 253 -12.47 14.50 27.72
CA ASN A 253 -12.94 13.33 28.46
C ASN A 253 -12.02 12.10 28.30
N ARG A 254 -10.84 12.23 27.68
CA ARG A 254 -9.99 11.09 27.32
C ARG A 254 -9.55 10.21 28.50
N ASN A 255 -9.47 10.77 29.70
CA ASN A 255 -9.08 10.06 30.92
C ASN A 255 -10.29 9.56 31.73
N ASP A 256 -11.52 9.70 31.22
CA ASP A 256 -12.71 9.15 31.88
C ASP A 256 -12.64 7.63 31.90
N VAL A 257 -12.99 7.02 33.02
CA VAL A 257 -12.93 5.57 33.24
C VAL A 257 -13.87 4.78 32.33
N THR A 258 -14.90 5.44 31.80
CA THR A 258 -15.89 4.80 30.90
C THR A 258 -15.54 4.96 29.42
N MET A 259 -14.53 5.77 29.08
CA MET A 259 -14.06 5.93 27.70
C MET A 259 -13.48 4.61 27.20
N THR A 260 -13.84 4.21 25.98
CA THR A 260 -13.31 2.95 25.42
C THR A 260 -11.80 3.03 25.19
N GLU A 261 -11.09 1.92 25.42
CA GLU A 261 -9.64 1.84 25.21
C GLU A 261 -9.26 2.16 23.75
N HIS A 262 -10.06 1.70 22.79
CA HIS A 262 -9.84 2.00 21.37
C HIS A 262 -9.92 3.49 21.09
N CYS A 263 -10.93 4.21 21.61
CA CYS A 263 -11.00 5.66 21.45
C CYS A 263 -9.83 6.37 22.15
N GLN A 264 -9.50 5.99 23.39
CA GLN A 264 -8.35 6.56 24.11
C GLN A 264 -7.06 6.43 23.31
N LYS A 265 -6.81 5.26 22.71
CA LYS A 265 -5.63 5.02 21.86
C LYS A 265 -5.60 5.95 20.65
N GLN A 266 -6.72 6.19 19.98
CA GLN A 266 -6.77 7.11 18.83
C GLN A 266 -6.60 8.58 19.25
N LEU A 267 -7.14 8.97 20.40
CA LEU A 267 -6.92 10.31 20.97
C LEU A 267 -5.45 10.50 21.33
N MET A 268 -4.80 9.53 21.96
CA MET A 268 -3.37 9.58 22.28
C MET A 268 -2.49 9.66 21.02
N ARG A 269 -2.82 8.90 19.96
CA ARG A 269 -2.16 9.03 18.65
C ARG A 269 -2.26 10.46 18.14
N ARG A 270 -3.44 11.07 18.24
CA ARG A 270 -3.67 12.44 17.79
C ARG A 270 -2.92 13.48 18.62
N GLU A 271 -2.84 13.31 19.94
CA GLU A 271 -2.04 14.16 20.82
C GLU A 271 -0.55 14.11 20.45
N LYS A 272 -0.01 12.92 20.15
CA LYS A 272 1.39 12.78 19.67
C LYS A 272 1.64 13.56 18.38
N LEU A 273 0.73 13.48 17.41
CA LEU A 273 0.86 14.23 16.15
C LEU A 273 0.86 15.75 16.38
N ILE A 274 0.00 16.24 17.28
CA ILE A 274 -0.05 17.67 17.67
C ILE A 274 1.25 18.09 18.38
N ALA A 275 1.82 17.21 19.20
CA ALA A 275 3.09 17.49 19.87
C ALA A 275 4.28 17.56 18.88
N HIS A 276 4.22 16.81 17.77
CA HIS A 276 5.23 16.89 16.71
C HIS A 276 5.09 18.13 15.83
N ASP A 277 3.86 18.53 15.52
CA ASP A 277 3.59 19.75 14.75
C ASP A 277 2.28 20.40 15.23
N TYR A 278 2.42 21.61 15.78
CA TYR A 278 1.29 22.38 16.30
C TYR A 278 0.22 22.64 15.24
N LYS A 279 0.59 22.67 13.95
CA LYS A 279 -0.33 22.90 12.82
C LYS A 279 -1.38 21.81 12.70
N VAL A 280 -1.10 20.61 13.19
CA VAL A 280 -2.06 19.49 13.25
C VAL A 280 -3.29 19.84 14.12
N SER A 281 -3.19 20.85 14.99
CA SER A 281 -4.29 21.38 15.78
C SER A 281 -4.64 22.81 15.35
N LYS A 282 -5.66 22.97 14.51
CA LYS A 282 -6.18 24.32 14.17
C LYS A 282 -6.66 25.10 15.39
N GLY A 283 -7.11 24.40 16.45
CA GLY A 283 -7.44 25.03 17.73
C GLY A 283 -6.23 25.71 18.37
N LEU A 284 -5.08 25.03 18.36
CA LEU A 284 -3.81 25.55 18.89
C LEU A 284 -3.28 26.69 18.01
N THR A 285 -3.23 26.48 16.68
CA THR A 285 -2.82 27.51 15.73
C THR A 285 -3.65 28.79 15.84
N ARG A 286 -4.96 28.67 16.10
CA ARG A 286 -5.84 29.81 16.32
C ARG A 286 -5.62 30.47 17.68
N ALA A 287 -5.49 29.69 18.74
CA ALA A 287 -5.33 30.21 20.10
C ALA A 287 -3.97 30.92 20.29
N CYS A 288 -2.90 30.36 19.72
CA CYS A 288 -1.53 30.86 19.84
C CYS A 288 -1.08 31.69 18.62
N LYS A 289 -2.02 32.22 17.82
CA LYS A 289 -1.73 32.89 16.54
C LYS A 289 -0.68 34.00 16.68
N GLU A 290 -0.81 34.85 17.70
CA GLU A 290 0.11 35.96 17.92
C GLU A 290 1.50 35.47 18.36
N ASP A 291 1.57 34.47 19.23
CA ASP A 291 2.84 33.88 19.69
C ASP A 291 3.58 33.19 18.53
N ILE A 292 2.86 32.43 17.70
CA ILE A 292 3.42 31.78 16.50
C ILE A 292 4.03 32.83 15.56
N LYS A 293 3.32 33.95 15.36
CA LYS A 293 3.79 35.05 14.52
C LYS A 293 5.02 35.74 15.13
N LEU A 294 5.00 35.98 16.44
CA LEU A 294 6.07 36.68 17.17
C LEU A 294 7.36 35.85 17.22
N HIS A 295 7.24 34.54 17.40
CA HIS A 295 8.38 33.63 17.58
C HIS A 295 8.79 32.89 16.31
N HIS A 296 8.12 33.15 15.18
CA HIS A 296 8.40 32.54 13.88
C HIS A 296 8.42 30.99 13.94
N CYS A 297 7.46 30.41 14.67
CA CYS A 297 7.29 28.96 14.80
C CYS A 297 6.79 28.29 13.51
#